data_AF-X1FSW6-F1
#
_entry.id   AF-X1FSW6-F1
#
_cell.length_a   1.000
_cell.length_b   1.000
_cell.length_c   1.000
_cell.angle_alpha   90.00
_cell.angle_beta   90.00
_cell.angle_gamma   90.00
#
_symmetry.space_group_name_H-M   'P 1'
#
loop_
_entity.id
_entity.type
_entity.pdbx_description
1 polymer ?
#
loop_
_entity_poly.entity_id
_entity_poly.type
_entity_poly.pdbx_seq_one_letter_code
_entity_poly.pdbx_strand_id
1 'polypeptide(L)'
;GGGAPVTLAGAMALGIAENLVGLVVHQLAGKGSPFLFGSNVSVLDMKSTVVSYGCPEWSLTQAALADMRDEIYGLPIWAFAGASDAKVMDAQAGAEAMFSIISTMLSRANLIHDVGFLEYGSTSSLEMVTMADELVAMSRFFVGGIPVNEETLALEAIERVVSGGPGSMFLMDDHTFEHFMQAQFLPKLLDRSRYDSWEEAGAMDFYQRCNVEAKRILSEHQVAPKPDEVLRRIDQILQAK
;
A
#
# COMPACT_ATOMS: atom_id res chain seq x y z
N GLY A 1 -23.08 11.54 3.14
CA GLY A 1 -23.97 10.61 3.85
C GLY A 1 -24.14 10.98 5.31
N GLY A 2 -23.04 11.24 6.04
CA GLY A 2 -23.05 11.73 7.43
C GLY A 2 -22.71 13.23 7.53
N GLY A 3 -21.43 13.58 7.43
CA GLY A 3 -20.95 14.98 7.54
C GLY A 3 -21.01 15.82 6.25
N ALA A 4 -21.38 15.22 5.12
CA ALA A 4 -21.44 15.84 3.79
C ALA A 4 -22.60 15.24 2.97
N PRO A 5 -22.96 15.77 1.78
CA PRO A 5 -23.90 15.12 0.87
C PRO A 5 -23.53 13.66 0.55
N VAL A 6 -24.50 12.83 0.15
CA VAL A 6 -24.22 11.42 -0.22
C VAL A 6 -23.56 11.28 -1.59
N THR A 7 -23.72 12.27 -2.45
CA THR A 7 -23.11 12.27 -3.79
C THR A 7 -21.64 12.67 -3.70
N LEU A 8 -20.76 11.87 -4.32
CA LEU A 8 -19.30 12.05 -4.23
C LEU A 8 -18.86 13.43 -4.69
N ALA A 9 -19.39 13.93 -5.81
CA ALA A 9 -19.06 15.27 -6.31
C ALA A 9 -19.41 16.39 -5.30
N GLY A 10 -20.58 16.29 -4.66
CA GLY A 10 -21.01 17.27 -3.66
C GLY A 10 -20.16 17.20 -2.39
N ALA A 11 -19.83 16.00 -1.93
CA ALA A 11 -18.98 15.79 -0.77
C ALA A 11 -17.53 16.23 -1.03
N MET A 12 -17.00 15.98 -2.23
CA MET A 12 -15.68 16.47 -2.66
C MET A 12 -15.63 17.99 -2.72
N ALA A 13 -16.62 18.64 -3.35
CA ALA A 13 -16.66 20.10 -3.42
C ALA A 13 -16.64 20.73 -2.02
N LEU A 14 -17.37 20.14 -1.06
CA LEU A 14 -17.37 20.57 0.33
C LEU A 14 -16.00 20.35 1.00
N GLY A 15 -15.45 19.14 0.95
CA GLY A 15 -14.17 18.82 1.61
C GLY A 15 -12.98 19.58 1.02
N ILE A 16 -13.00 19.87 -0.28
CA ILE A 16 -12.03 20.77 -0.94
C ILE A 16 -12.15 22.18 -0.37
N ALA A 17 -13.37 22.73 -0.24
CA ALA A 17 -13.57 24.05 0.34
C ALA A 17 -13.05 24.13 1.79
N GLU A 18 -13.29 23.10 2.60
CA GLU A 18 -12.76 22.99 3.97
C GLU A 18 -11.22 22.97 3.99
N ASN A 19 -10.60 22.18 3.11
CA ASN A 19 -9.14 22.12 2.98
C ASN A 19 -8.53 23.46 2.58
N LEU A 20 -9.16 24.20 1.66
CA LEU A 20 -8.70 25.53 1.24
C LEU A 20 -8.77 26.55 2.38
N VAL A 21 -9.82 26.50 3.21
CA VAL A 21 -9.90 27.34 4.42
C VAL A 21 -8.76 26.98 5.39
N GLY A 22 -8.54 25.68 5.64
CA GLY A 22 -7.42 25.20 6.45
C GLY A 22 -6.06 25.67 5.94
N LEU A 23 -5.85 25.62 4.63
CA LEU A 23 -4.65 26.11 3.97
C LEU A 23 -4.46 27.61 4.21
N VAL A 24 -5.50 28.43 4.00
CA VAL A 24 -5.42 29.88 4.23
C VAL A 24 -5.05 30.18 5.67
N VAL A 25 -5.71 29.57 6.65
CA VAL A 25 -5.40 29.77 8.08
C VAL A 25 -3.96 29.35 8.38
N HIS A 26 -3.52 28.19 7.87
CA HIS A 26 -2.17 27.69 8.08
C HIS A 26 -1.10 28.64 7.50
N GLN A 27 -1.32 29.15 6.28
CA GLN A 27 -0.39 30.07 5.62
C GLN A 27 -0.40 31.48 6.24
N LEU A 28 -1.51 31.91 6.85
CA LEU A 28 -1.57 33.15 7.63
C LEU A 28 -0.77 33.05 8.93
N ALA A 29 -0.78 31.88 9.59
CA ALA A 29 0.01 31.62 10.79
C ALA A 29 1.51 31.52 10.47
N GLY A 30 1.87 30.94 9.32
CA GLY A 30 3.26 30.84 8.88
C GLY A 30 3.37 30.68 7.37
N LYS A 31 3.68 31.76 6.66
CA LYS A 31 3.82 31.77 5.21
C LYS A 31 4.90 30.78 4.75
N GLY A 32 4.55 29.90 3.82
CA GLY A 32 5.45 28.87 3.28
C GLY A 32 5.53 27.59 4.14
N SER A 33 4.73 27.48 5.20
CA SER A 33 4.67 26.26 6.00
C SER A 33 4.09 25.09 5.18
N PRO A 34 4.60 23.86 5.36
CA PRO A 34 4.17 22.71 4.56
C PRO A 34 2.70 22.37 4.85
N PHE A 35 1.96 22.08 3.79
CA PHE A 35 0.54 21.70 3.89
C PHE A 35 0.27 20.43 3.10
N LEU A 36 -0.60 19.58 3.64
CA LEU A 36 -1.05 18.34 3.01
C LEU A 36 -2.55 18.45 2.76
N PHE A 37 -2.95 18.29 1.50
CA PHE A 37 -4.34 18.35 1.09
C PHE A 37 -5.03 17.01 1.39
N GLY A 38 -5.96 16.97 2.34
CA GLY A 38 -6.48 15.72 2.91
C GLY A 38 -7.99 15.71 3.03
N SER A 39 -8.68 15.87 1.90
CA SER A 39 -10.15 15.77 1.88
C SER A 39 -10.58 14.30 1.94
N ASN A 40 -10.87 13.80 3.14
CA ASN A 40 -11.23 12.39 3.38
C ASN A 40 -12.69 12.09 3.02
N VAL A 41 -12.95 11.99 1.72
CA VAL A 41 -14.30 11.77 1.19
C VAL A 41 -14.57 10.28 1.03
N SER A 42 -15.04 9.65 2.10
CA SER A 42 -15.56 8.28 2.09
C SER A 42 -17.11 8.25 2.14
N VAL A 43 -17.67 7.04 2.19
CA VAL A 43 -19.10 6.78 2.37
C VAL A 43 -19.42 6.29 3.78
N LEU A 44 -20.58 6.71 4.26
CA LEU A 44 -21.25 6.09 5.41
C LEU A 44 -22.16 5.00 4.83
N ASP A 45 -21.90 3.74 5.14
CA ASP A 45 -22.78 2.64 4.75
C ASP A 45 -24.15 2.82 5.44
N MET A 46 -25.22 2.94 4.64
CA MET A 46 -26.53 3.30 5.16
C MET A 46 -27.19 2.18 5.98
N LYS A 47 -26.74 0.93 5.82
CA LYS A 47 -27.29 -0.23 6.54
C LYS A 47 -26.65 -0.41 7.91
N SER A 48 -25.34 -0.25 7.99
CA SER A 48 -24.54 -0.49 9.19
C SER A 48 -24.17 0.81 9.92
N THR A 49 -24.36 1.97 9.30
CA THR A 49 -23.96 3.30 9.83
C THR A 49 -22.47 3.41 10.13
N VAL A 50 -21.66 2.65 9.40
CA VAL A 50 -20.19 2.62 9.51
C VAL A 50 -19.58 3.45 8.39
N VAL A 51 -18.53 4.22 8.69
CA VAL A 51 -17.69 4.84 7.65
C VAL A 51 -16.82 3.75 7.04
N SER A 52 -17.12 3.37 5.81
CA SER A 52 -16.50 2.21 5.17
C SER A 52 -15.10 2.56 4.67
N TYR A 53 -14.09 1.82 5.11
CA TYR A 53 -12.71 1.92 4.62
C TYR A 53 -12.52 1.10 3.34
N GLY A 54 -13.16 -0.07 3.27
CA GLY A 54 -13.02 -0.99 2.15
C GLY A 54 -13.85 -0.62 0.92
N CYS A 55 -14.54 0.52 0.94
CA CYS A 55 -15.41 0.92 -0.17
C CYS A 55 -14.63 1.41 -1.39
N PRO A 56 -15.14 1.18 -2.61
CA PRO A 56 -14.52 1.71 -3.82
C PRO A 56 -14.64 3.24 -3.94
N GLU A 57 -15.66 3.84 -3.34
CA GLU A 57 -15.92 5.28 -3.42
C GLU A 57 -14.77 6.10 -2.84
N TRP A 58 -14.15 5.66 -1.75
CA TRP A 58 -13.05 6.40 -1.16
C TRP A 58 -11.79 6.30 -2.03
N SER A 59 -11.49 5.15 -2.62
CA SER A 59 -10.39 5.06 -3.60
C SER A 59 -10.64 5.94 -4.83
N LEU A 60 -11.90 6.04 -5.29
CA LEU A 60 -12.27 6.89 -6.43
C LEU A 60 -12.09 8.38 -6.13
N THR A 61 -12.51 8.85 -4.95
CA THR A 61 -12.34 10.25 -4.56
C THR A 61 -10.87 10.60 -4.33
N GLN A 62 -10.06 9.68 -3.81
CA GLN A 62 -8.61 9.86 -3.68
C GLN A 62 -7.91 9.94 -5.04
N ALA A 63 -8.31 9.10 -6.00
CA ALA A 63 -7.80 9.19 -7.37
C ALA A 63 -8.11 10.57 -7.99
N ALA A 64 -9.34 11.05 -7.84
CA ALA A 64 -9.74 12.36 -8.34
C ALA A 64 -8.97 13.51 -7.65
N LEU A 65 -8.72 13.42 -6.34
CA LEU A 65 -7.88 14.40 -5.63
C LEU A 65 -6.43 14.38 -6.11
N ALA A 66 -5.91 13.20 -6.48
CA ALA A 66 -4.56 13.09 -7.01
C ALA A 66 -4.43 13.76 -8.39
N ASP A 67 -5.42 13.59 -9.27
CA ASP A 67 -5.48 14.31 -10.54
C ASP A 67 -5.57 15.84 -10.29
N MET A 68 -6.42 16.28 -9.36
CA MET A 68 -6.54 17.70 -9.02
C MET A 68 -5.27 18.29 -8.40
N ARG A 69 -4.48 17.50 -7.67
CA ARG A 69 -3.15 17.92 -7.22
C ARG A 69 -2.28 18.29 -8.42
N ASP A 70 -2.21 17.41 -9.42
CA ASP A 70 -1.29 17.59 -10.54
C ASP A 70 -1.76 18.70 -11.50
N GLU A 71 -3.08 18.83 -11.70
CA GLU A 71 -3.66 19.75 -12.69
C GLU A 71 -4.06 21.13 -12.12
N ILE A 72 -4.39 21.23 -10.83
CA ILE A 72 -5.03 22.43 -10.26
C ILE A 72 -4.27 23.00 -9.06
N TYR A 73 -4.05 22.19 -8.03
CA TYR A 73 -3.62 22.73 -6.72
C TYR A 73 -2.12 22.74 -6.52
N GLY A 74 -1.37 21.80 -7.11
CA GLY A 74 0.06 21.64 -6.88
C GLY A 74 0.42 21.32 -5.43
N LEU A 75 -0.51 20.75 -4.65
CA LEU A 75 -0.33 20.45 -3.22
C LEU A 75 -0.35 18.94 -2.98
N PRO A 76 0.60 18.39 -2.20
CA PRO A 76 0.63 16.96 -1.93
C PRO A 76 -0.65 16.52 -1.23
N ILE A 77 -1.11 15.29 -1.52
CA ILE A 77 -2.33 14.76 -0.93
C ILE A 77 -2.07 13.71 0.15
N TRP A 78 -2.94 13.69 1.16
CA TRP A 78 -3.10 12.55 2.04
C TRP A 78 -4.02 11.51 1.40
N ALA A 79 -3.69 10.24 1.52
CA ALA A 79 -4.52 9.13 1.10
C ALA A 79 -4.49 7.98 2.11
N PHE A 80 -5.40 7.02 1.95
CA PHE A 80 -5.43 5.77 2.69
C PHE A 80 -5.08 4.60 1.76
N ALA A 81 -4.60 3.50 2.33
CA ALA A 81 -4.52 2.22 1.65
C ALA A 81 -4.37 1.06 2.64
N GLY A 82 -4.65 -0.16 2.18
CA GLY A 82 -4.30 -1.37 2.94
C GLY A 82 -5.16 -1.58 4.18
N ALA A 83 -6.36 -1.00 4.18
CA ALA A 83 -7.35 -1.11 5.25
C ALA A 83 -8.58 -1.90 4.78
N SER A 84 -9.35 -2.41 5.73
CA SER A 84 -10.58 -3.16 5.45
C SER A 84 -11.63 -2.98 6.53
N ASP A 85 -12.90 -3.18 6.16
CA ASP A 85 -14.04 -3.25 7.06
C ASP A 85 -14.27 -4.67 7.61
N ALA A 86 -13.47 -5.65 7.17
CA ALA A 86 -13.45 -7.00 7.71
C ALA A 86 -13.07 -6.98 9.21
N LYS A 87 -13.63 -7.92 9.97
CA LYS A 87 -13.37 -8.06 11.42
C LYS A 87 -12.12 -8.90 11.71
N VAL A 88 -11.67 -9.66 10.72
CA VAL A 88 -10.51 -10.55 10.76
C VAL A 88 -9.77 -10.47 9.44
N MET A 89 -8.51 -10.90 9.42
CA MET A 89 -7.74 -11.00 8.18
C MET A 89 -8.20 -12.23 7.39
N ASP A 90 -9.17 -12.02 6.51
CA ASP A 90 -9.73 -13.04 5.62
C ASP A 90 -9.69 -12.59 4.15
N ALA A 91 -10.47 -13.27 3.30
CA ALA A 91 -10.57 -12.91 1.88
C ALA A 91 -11.16 -11.52 1.63
N GLN A 92 -12.08 -11.04 2.49
CA GLN A 92 -12.60 -9.67 2.40
C GLN A 92 -11.47 -8.68 2.69
N ALA A 93 -10.71 -8.93 3.78
CA ALA A 93 -9.57 -8.09 4.16
C ALA A 93 -8.54 -7.97 3.04
N GLY A 94 -8.16 -9.10 2.43
CA GLY A 94 -7.23 -9.13 1.31
C GLY A 94 -7.75 -8.38 0.08
N ALA A 95 -9.03 -8.54 -0.27
CA ALA A 95 -9.62 -7.89 -1.45
C ALA A 95 -9.69 -6.36 -1.30
N GLU A 96 -10.20 -5.87 -0.17
CA GLU A 96 -10.35 -4.43 0.11
C GLU A 96 -8.98 -3.74 0.26
N ALA A 97 -8.05 -4.38 0.97
CA ALA A 97 -6.69 -3.88 1.12
C ALA A 97 -5.97 -3.81 -0.22
N MET A 98 -6.02 -4.89 -1.02
CA MET A 98 -5.36 -4.90 -2.33
C MET A 98 -5.93 -3.84 -3.27
N PHE A 99 -7.26 -3.69 -3.30
CA PHE A 99 -7.93 -2.69 -4.12
C PHE A 99 -7.47 -1.27 -3.78
N SER A 100 -7.50 -0.90 -2.50
CA SER A 100 -7.05 0.42 -2.07
C SER A 100 -5.55 0.64 -2.29
N ILE A 101 -4.69 -0.36 -2.04
CA ILE A 101 -3.24 -0.26 -2.29
C ILE A 101 -2.94 0.01 -3.76
N ILE A 102 -3.49 -0.78 -4.69
CA ILE A 102 -3.17 -0.61 -6.11
C ILE A 102 -3.74 0.68 -6.67
N SER A 103 -4.98 1.04 -6.31
CA SER A 103 -5.59 2.29 -6.74
C SER A 103 -4.78 3.49 -6.27
N THR A 104 -4.40 3.53 -4.99
CA THR A 104 -3.61 4.63 -4.43
C THR A 104 -2.21 4.74 -5.06
N MET A 105 -1.56 3.61 -5.37
CA MET A 105 -0.28 3.63 -6.10
C MET A 105 -0.41 4.12 -7.53
N LEU A 106 -1.44 3.66 -8.26
CA LEU A 106 -1.69 4.09 -9.65
C LEU A 106 -2.06 5.58 -9.72
N SER A 107 -2.78 6.09 -8.72
CA SER A 107 -3.08 7.53 -8.57
C SER A 107 -1.90 8.36 -8.05
N ARG A 108 -0.77 7.73 -7.71
CA ARG A 108 0.45 8.42 -7.28
C ARG A 108 0.23 9.32 -6.05
N ALA A 109 -0.61 8.90 -5.10
CA ALA A 109 -0.84 9.68 -3.87
C ALA A 109 0.46 9.89 -3.07
N ASN A 110 0.55 10.98 -2.29
CA ASN A 110 1.82 11.41 -1.68
C ASN A 110 2.08 10.82 -0.30
N LEU A 111 1.12 10.95 0.63
CA LEU A 111 1.23 10.40 1.98
C LEU A 111 0.11 9.39 2.19
N ILE A 112 0.48 8.12 2.33
CA ILE A 112 -0.45 7.01 2.47
C ILE A 112 -0.45 6.54 3.93
N HIS A 113 -1.63 6.41 4.54
CA HIS A 113 -1.82 5.98 5.92
C HIS A 113 -2.78 4.78 6.01
N ASP A 114 -3.08 4.34 7.23
CA ASP A 114 -4.09 3.32 7.59
C ASP A 114 -3.75 1.87 7.18
N VAL A 115 -2.50 1.65 6.76
CA VAL A 115 -2.01 0.34 6.33
C VAL A 115 -2.09 -0.66 7.49
N GLY A 116 -2.87 -1.71 7.32
CA GLY A 116 -3.04 -2.76 8.32
C GLY A 116 -4.29 -2.65 9.19
N PHE A 117 -5.16 -1.66 8.95
CA PHE A 117 -6.40 -1.50 9.70
C PHE A 117 -7.48 -2.49 9.29
N LEU A 118 -8.20 -2.96 10.30
CA LEU A 118 -9.42 -3.75 10.22
C LEU A 118 -10.56 -3.00 10.89
N GLU A 119 -11.79 -3.47 10.65
CA GLU A 119 -12.99 -2.96 11.29
C GLU A 119 -13.08 -1.43 11.20
N TYR A 120 -13.07 -0.89 9.97
CA TYR A 120 -13.23 0.55 9.68
C TYR A 120 -12.27 1.45 10.50
N GLY A 121 -11.04 0.95 10.73
CA GLY A 121 -10.02 1.66 11.50
C GLY A 121 -10.10 1.47 13.02
N SER A 122 -11.02 0.64 13.53
CA SER A 122 -11.19 0.40 14.97
C SER A 122 -10.27 -0.70 15.50
N THR A 123 -9.76 -1.56 14.62
CA THR A 123 -8.92 -2.70 14.99
C THR A 123 -7.60 -2.69 14.23
N SER A 124 -6.49 -2.93 14.93
CA SER A 124 -5.17 -3.15 14.33
C SER A 124 -4.78 -4.63 14.46
N SER A 125 -4.27 -5.23 13.39
CA SER A 125 -3.76 -6.60 13.38
C SER A 125 -2.34 -6.63 12.84
N LEU A 126 -1.44 -7.32 13.55
CA LEU A 126 -0.06 -7.47 13.10
C LEU A 126 0.03 -8.33 11.84
N GLU A 127 -0.83 -9.34 11.73
CA GLU A 127 -0.97 -10.17 10.54
C GLU A 127 -1.42 -9.33 9.34
N MET A 128 -2.39 -8.45 9.55
CA MET A 128 -2.86 -7.52 8.51
C MET A 128 -1.74 -6.58 8.05
N VAL A 129 -0.90 -6.08 8.96
CA VAL A 129 0.27 -5.26 8.61
C VAL A 129 1.27 -6.06 7.76
N THR A 130 1.57 -7.31 8.14
CA THR A 130 2.47 -8.16 7.34
C THR A 130 1.89 -8.56 5.98
N MET A 131 0.58 -8.81 5.90
CA MET A 131 -0.09 -9.00 4.61
C MET A 131 0.02 -7.74 3.77
N ALA A 132 -0.25 -6.57 4.36
CA ALA A 132 -0.20 -5.31 3.64
C ALA A 132 1.21 -4.99 3.12
N ASP A 133 2.28 -5.34 3.83
CA ASP A 133 3.67 -5.23 3.34
C ASP A 133 3.87 -6.04 2.05
N GLU A 134 3.41 -7.30 2.03
CA GLU A 134 3.48 -8.18 0.86
C GLU A 134 2.66 -7.62 -0.32
N LEU A 135 1.46 -7.12 -0.06
CA LEU A 135 0.59 -6.52 -1.09
C LEU A 135 1.17 -5.20 -1.62
N VAL A 136 1.76 -4.37 -0.75
CA VAL A 136 2.50 -3.16 -1.14
C VAL A 136 3.68 -3.54 -2.02
N ALA A 137 4.46 -4.56 -1.66
CA ALA A 137 5.56 -5.04 -2.50
C ALA A 137 5.06 -5.51 -3.87
N MET A 138 3.95 -6.24 -3.92
CA MET A 138 3.32 -6.68 -5.16
C MET A 138 2.86 -5.50 -6.03
N SER A 139 2.20 -4.50 -5.43
CA SER A 139 1.77 -3.29 -6.15
C SER A 139 2.95 -2.45 -6.62
N ARG A 140 4.06 -2.35 -5.85
CA ARG A 140 5.29 -1.67 -6.28
C ARG A 140 5.92 -2.34 -7.50
N PHE A 141 5.94 -3.68 -7.52
CA PHE A 141 6.39 -4.42 -8.70
C PHE A 141 5.49 -4.11 -9.91
N PHE A 142 4.17 -4.14 -9.73
CA PHE A 142 3.20 -3.88 -10.80
C PHE A 142 3.33 -2.47 -11.39
N VAL A 143 3.41 -1.43 -10.55
CA VAL A 143 3.52 -0.03 -11.04
C VAL A 143 4.91 0.30 -11.60
N GLY A 144 5.89 -0.60 -11.45
CA GLY A 144 7.19 -0.51 -12.14
C GLY A 144 7.07 -0.60 -13.65
N GLY A 145 5.94 -1.12 -14.17
CA GLY A 145 5.69 -1.24 -15.60
C GLY A 145 6.58 -2.27 -16.29
N ILE A 146 6.62 -2.21 -17.62
CA ILE A 146 7.42 -3.13 -18.44
C ILE A 146 8.58 -2.32 -19.05
N PRO A 147 9.83 -2.55 -18.62
CA PRO A 147 10.98 -1.94 -19.27
C PRO A 147 11.12 -2.49 -20.69
N VAL A 148 11.17 -1.62 -21.69
CA VAL A 148 11.35 -2.00 -23.10
C VAL A 148 12.68 -1.47 -23.60
N ASN A 149 13.65 -2.37 -23.76
CA ASN A 149 14.97 -2.10 -24.32
C ASN A 149 15.52 -3.38 -24.99
N GLU A 150 16.73 -3.31 -25.53
CA GLU A 150 17.36 -4.43 -26.26
C GLU A 150 17.52 -5.69 -25.39
N GLU A 151 17.95 -5.53 -24.14
CA GLU A 151 18.15 -6.60 -23.16
C GLU A 151 16.82 -7.27 -22.76
N THR A 152 15.78 -6.47 -22.50
CA THR A 152 14.47 -6.98 -22.06
C THR A 152 13.59 -7.51 -23.19
N LEU A 153 13.88 -7.13 -24.44
CA LEU A 153 13.30 -7.77 -25.62
C LEU A 153 13.88 -9.17 -25.88
N ALA A 154 15.08 -9.46 -25.35
CA ALA A 154 15.67 -10.80 -25.33
C ALA A 154 15.79 -11.47 -26.71
N LEU A 155 15.98 -10.69 -27.78
CA LEU A 155 15.96 -11.20 -29.16
C LEU A 155 17.03 -12.28 -29.40
N GLU A 156 18.21 -12.12 -28.81
CA GLU A 156 19.29 -13.12 -28.91
C GLU A 156 18.95 -14.42 -28.20
N ALA A 157 18.32 -14.36 -27.02
CA ALA A 157 17.87 -15.55 -26.29
C ALA A 157 16.81 -16.31 -27.10
N ILE A 158 15.89 -15.57 -27.75
CA ILE A 158 14.91 -16.15 -28.67
C ILE A 158 15.61 -16.85 -29.83
N GLU A 159 16.59 -16.22 -30.48
CA GLU A 159 17.32 -16.81 -31.60
C GLU A 159 18.10 -18.07 -31.19
N ARG A 160 18.76 -18.05 -30.02
CA ARG A 160 19.49 -19.21 -29.46
C ARG A 160 18.56 -20.40 -29.25
N VAL A 161 17.39 -20.18 -28.64
CA VAL A 161 16.42 -21.26 -28.38
C VAL A 161 15.82 -21.81 -29.69
N VAL A 162 15.50 -20.95 -30.66
CA VAL A 162 14.96 -21.38 -31.97
C VAL A 162 16.00 -22.18 -32.77
N SER A 163 17.28 -21.80 -32.67
CA SER A 163 18.35 -22.41 -33.46
C SER A 163 19.00 -23.63 -32.80
N GLY A 164 18.83 -23.83 -31.48
CA GLY A 164 19.55 -24.83 -30.68
C GLY A 164 19.11 -26.30 -30.88
N GLY A 165 18.09 -26.56 -31.68
CA GLY A 165 17.60 -27.92 -31.97
C GLY A 165 16.73 -28.53 -30.86
N PRO A 166 16.41 -29.85 -30.94
CA PRO A 166 15.46 -30.50 -30.04
C PRO A 166 15.88 -30.42 -28.57
N GLY A 167 14.97 -29.92 -27.71
CA GLY A 167 15.21 -29.78 -26.27
C GLY A 167 15.72 -28.40 -25.84
N SER A 168 16.00 -27.50 -26.78
CA SER A 168 16.31 -26.10 -26.46
C SER A 168 15.10 -25.41 -25.81
N MET A 169 15.33 -24.77 -24.67
CA MET A 169 14.30 -24.05 -23.92
C MET A 169 14.90 -22.89 -23.13
N PHE A 170 14.11 -21.84 -22.93
CA PHE A 170 14.53 -20.62 -22.23
C PHE A 170 15.03 -20.87 -20.81
N LEU A 171 14.52 -21.90 -20.11
CA LEU A 171 14.93 -22.21 -18.74
C LEU A 171 16.44 -22.48 -18.62
N MET A 172 17.07 -22.99 -19.68
CA MET A 172 18.49 -23.33 -19.73
C MET A 172 19.34 -22.22 -20.36
N ASP A 173 18.74 -21.11 -20.80
CA ASP A 173 19.46 -19.98 -21.41
C ASP A 173 19.96 -19.03 -20.31
N ASP A 174 21.16 -18.49 -20.51
CA ASP A 174 21.81 -17.57 -19.56
C ASP A 174 20.94 -16.33 -19.28
N HIS A 175 20.16 -15.87 -20.27
CA HIS A 175 19.24 -14.74 -20.11
C HIS A 175 18.24 -14.98 -18.96
N THR A 176 17.69 -16.19 -18.83
CA THR A 176 16.78 -16.51 -17.72
C THR A 176 17.50 -16.41 -16.38
N PHE A 177 18.71 -16.94 -16.27
CA PHE A 177 19.49 -16.91 -15.03
C PHE A 177 19.86 -15.47 -14.63
N GLU A 178 20.22 -14.63 -15.59
CA GLU A 178 20.63 -13.25 -15.37
C GLU A 178 19.47 -12.33 -14.95
N HIS A 179 18.25 -12.61 -15.44
CA HIS A 179 17.12 -11.68 -15.30
C HIS A 179 15.97 -12.14 -14.39
N PHE A 180 15.86 -13.43 -14.03
CA PHE A 180 14.63 -13.90 -13.36
C PHE A 180 14.33 -13.19 -12.02
N MET A 181 15.36 -12.82 -11.26
CA MET A 181 15.21 -12.15 -9.96
C MET A 181 14.63 -10.74 -10.09
N GLN A 182 14.81 -10.09 -11.23
CA GLN A 182 14.30 -8.76 -11.54
C GLN A 182 12.99 -8.83 -12.34
N ALA A 183 12.85 -9.84 -13.21
CA ALA A 183 11.69 -10.02 -14.08
C ALA A 183 10.46 -10.58 -13.34
N GLN A 184 10.64 -11.18 -12.17
CA GLN A 184 9.55 -11.78 -11.40
C GLN A 184 9.37 -11.11 -10.05
N PHE A 185 8.11 -10.95 -9.63
CA PHE A 185 7.81 -10.70 -8.23
C PHE A 185 8.04 -12.00 -7.44
N LEU A 186 9.00 -11.95 -6.51
CA LEU A 186 9.33 -13.05 -5.61
C LEU A 186 8.63 -12.81 -4.26
N PRO A 187 7.46 -13.42 -4.04
CA PRO A 187 6.71 -13.24 -2.80
C PRO A 187 7.48 -13.80 -1.61
N LYS A 188 7.33 -13.17 -0.44
CA LYS A 188 7.85 -13.69 0.83
C LYS A 188 6.79 -14.49 1.58
N LEU A 189 5.52 -14.11 1.44
CA LEU A 189 4.40 -14.67 2.20
C LEU A 189 3.32 -15.30 1.30
N LEU A 190 3.21 -14.90 0.04
CA LEU A 190 2.31 -15.58 -0.91
C LEU A 190 2.92 -16.90 -1.39
N ASP A 191 2.16 -17.98 -1.25
CA ASP A 191 2.60 -19.33 -1.60
C ASP A 191 2.24 -19.65 -3.06
N ARG A 192 3.23 -20.08 -3.84
CA ARG A 192 3.10 -20.56 -5.24
C ARG A 192 3.59 -22.00 -5.40
N SER A 193 3.83 -22.70 -4.30
CA SER A 193 4.31 -24.08 -4.29
C SER A 193 3.23 -25.04 -4.79
N ARG A 194 3.65 -26.24 -5.14
CA ARG A 194 2.73 -27.33 -5.48
C ARG A 194 2.04 -27.82 -4.20
N TYR A 195 0.83 -28.35 -4.36
CA TYR A 195 0.01 -28.83 -3.24
C TYR A 195 0.77 -29.80 -2.32
N ASP A 196 1.41 -30.83 -2.88
CA ASP A 196 2.13 -31.84 -2.07
C ASP A 196 3.24 -31.20 -1.23
N SER A 197 3.98 -30.24 -1.79
CA SER A 197 5.04 -29.53 -1.06
C SER A 197 4.47 -28.61 0.03
N TRP A 198 3.35 -27.95 -0.24
CA TRP A 198 2.64 -27.13 0.76
C TRP A 198 2.09 -27.99 1.90
N GLU A 199 1.52 -29.14 1.58
CA GLU A 199 0.98 -30.10 2.56
C GLU A 199 2.10 -30.67 3.44
N GLU A 200 3.20 -31.13 2.84
CA GLU A 200 4.39 -31.61 3.56
C GLU A 200 5.03 -30.54 4.46
N ALA A 201 4.96 -29.26 4.05
CA ALA A 201 5.46 -28.12 4.83
C ALA A 201 4.50 -27.67 5.96
N GLY A 202 3.39 -28.38 6.18
CA GLY A 202 2.45 -28.13 7.27
C GLY A 202 1.16 -27.40 6.89
N ALA A 203 0.89 -27.25 5.59
CA ALA A 203 -0.38 -26.77 5.05
C ALA A 203 -0.84 -25.40 5.62
N MET A 204 0.10 -24.49 5.88
CA MET A 204 -0.24 -23.20 6.47
C MET A 204 -1.08 -22.35 5.52
N ASP A 205 -2.11 -21.70 6.03
CA ASP A 205 -2.82 -20.66 5.29
C ASP A 205 -2.06 -19.33 5.32
N PHE A 206 -2.59 -18.33 4.62
CA PHE A 206 -1.93 -17.03 4.50
C PHE A 206 -1.90 -16.26 5.83
N TYR A 207 -2.95 -16.38 6.65
CA TYR A 207 -3.01 -15.76 7.96
C TYR A 207 -1.93 -16.32 8.89
N GLN A 208 -1.77 -17.64 8.91
CA GLN A 208 -0.76 -18.32 9.72
C GLN A 208 0.66 -17.91 9.32
N ARG A 209 0.96 -17.82 8.01
CA ARG A 209 2.26 -17.32 7.53
C ARG A 209 2.53 -15.88 7.97
N CYS A 210 1.53 -15.01 7.86
CA CYS A 210 1.61 -13.62 8.34
C CYS A 210 1.84 -13.54 9.86
N ASN A 211 1.16 -14.37 10.65
CA ASN A 211 1.35 -14.43 12.10
C ASN A 211 2.77 -14.88 12.49
N VAL A 212 3.32 -15.87 11.79
CA VAL A 212 4.70 -16.32 12.00
C VAL A 212 5.68 -15.19 11.69
N GLU A 213 5.51 -14.48 10.58
CA GLU A 213 6.38 -13.37 10.20
C GLU A 213 6.29 -12.20 11.17
N ALA A 214 5.09 -11.82 11.60
CA ALA A 214 4.88 -10.79 12.61
C ALA A 214 5.63 -11.11 13.91
N LYS A 215 5.52 -12.36 14.41
CA LYS A 215 6.24 -12.81 15.60
C LYS A 215 7.75 -12.79 15.40
N ARG A 216 8.23 -13.24 14.23
CA ARG A 216 9.66 -13.23 13.89
C ARG A 216 10.21 -11.80 13.94
N ILE A 217 9.58 -10.85 13.26
CA ILE A 217 9.97 -9.43 13.24
C ILE A 217 10.03 -8.89 14.68
N LEU A 218 9.00 -9.13 15.50
CA LEU A 218 8.98 -8.65 16.88
C LEU A 218 10.09 -9.25 17.74
N SER A 219 10.50 -10.48 17.48
CA SER A 219 11.56 -11.15 18.25
C SER A 219 12.98 -10.79 17.81
N GLU A 220 13.17 -10.46 16.53
CA GLU A 220 14.50 -10.29 15.92
C GLU A 220 14.85 -8.84 15.60
N HIS A 221 13.86 -7.96 15.42
CA HIS A 221 14.11 -6.58 15.00
C HIS A 221 14.80 -5.78 16.12
N GLN A 222 15.98 -5.25 15.81
CA GLN A 222 16.72 -4.36 16.70
C GLN A 222 16.67 -2.92 16.17
N VAL A 223 16.20 -2.01 17.01
CA VAL A 223 16.21 -0.58 16.72
C VAL A 223 17.56 0.00 17.12
N ALA A 224 18.23 0.70 16.20
CA ALA A 224 19.45 1.42 16.54
C ALA A 224 19.11 2.52 17.59
N PRO A 225 19.79 2.52 18.75
CA PRO A 225 19.49 3.49 19.80
C PRO A 225 19.77 4.92 19.32
N LYS A 226 18.93 5.86 19.76
CA LYS A 226 19.20 7.29 19.55
C LYS A 226 20.38 7.71 20.43
N PRO A 227 21.14 8.77 20.05
CA PRO A 227 22.22 9.28 20.90
C PRO A 227 21.75 9.65 22.31
N ASP A 228 22.57 9.38 23.33
CA ASP A 228 22.24 9.64 24.74
C ASP A 228 21.84 11.09 25.03
N GLU A 229 22.38 12.04 24.28
CA GLU A 229 21.99 13.44 24.37
C GLU A 229 20.51 13.66 24.01
N VAL A 230 20.03 13.01 22.95
CA VAL A 230 18.64 13.09 22.52
C VAL A 230 17.73 12.47 23.57
N LEU A 231 18.10 11.29 24.08
CA LEU A 231 17.32 10.59 25.12
C LEU A 231 17.22 11.43 26.40
N ARG A 232 18.36 11.95 26.89
CA ARG A 232 18.38 12.86 28.05
C ARG A 232 17.53 14.10 27.84
N ARG A 233 17.56 14.68 26.63
CA ARG A 233 16.75 15.87 26.33
C ARG A 233 15.25 15.57 26.33
N ILE A 234 14.85 14.41 25.80
CA ILE A 234 13.47 13.93 25.87
C ILE A 234 13.05 13.78 27.34
N ASP A 235 13.85 13.12 28.16
CA ASP A 235 13.54 12.91 29.58
C ASP A 235 13.38 14.23 30.34
N GLN A 236 14.25 15.22 30.07
CA GLN A 236 14.13 16.55 30.66
C GLN A 236 12.81 17.24 30.31
N ILE A 237 12.37 17.17 29.04
CA ILE A 237 11.12 17.78 28.60
C ILE A 237 9.93 17.07 29.28
N LEU A 238 9.96 15.74 29.41
CA LEU A 238 8.90 14.97 30.07
C LEU A 238 8.82 15.24 31.58
N GLN A 239 9.95 15.52 32.22
CA GLN A 239 10.05 15.82 33.65
C GLN A 239 9.81 17.30 33.99
N ALA A 240 9.94 18.20 33.02
CA ALA A 240 9.60 19.61 33.16
C ALA A 240 8.06 19.79 33.20
N LYS A 241 7.45 19.42 34.32
CA LYS A 241 6.11 19.84 34.71
C LYS A 241 6.16 21.19 35.41
#